data_AF-A0A1C4Q8M9-F1
#
_entry.id   AF-A0A1C4Q8M9-F1
#
_cell.length_a   1.000
_cell.length_b   1.000
_cell.length_c   1.000
_cell.angle_alpha   90.00
_cell.angle_beta   90.00
_cell.angle_gamma   90.00
#
_symmetry.space_group_name_H-M   'P 1'
#
loop_
_entity.id
_entity.type
_entity.pdbx_description
1 polymer ?
#
loop_
_entity_poly.entity_id
_entity_poly.type
_entity_poly.pdbx_seq_one_letter_code
_entity_poly.pdbx_strand_id
1 'polypeptide(L)'
;MIAVGIPKVTAAGTILMGIAAGMPFELPIWQFFSTALELPVPTVRGFMLKLFPFALAAAVLFVLVETRRRGVEHAWSLKSASAKPVSRREQLGDAPWYALLTPVVPLVLALGFEVAILPSMLAGVVYALLTTTRPREMNKRLLRTLYGAFEVAAAPMVLFIAIGILLAAVKLPGAVESLEPLVKAVSPQNPVLFVLVFTLLVPLCLYRGPLNVFGLGAGIAGVLIAAGIYPAVAVLGLATSYNQVFGVSDPTSTQTVWSAQYAGVTPQQVMLRTLPYVWAVALGGFCVTAATYL
;
A
#
# COMPACT_ATOMS: atom_id res chain seq x y z
N MET A 1 14.02 17.44 -4.03
CA MET A 1 14.07 17.48 -2.55
C MET A 1 15.51 17.44 -2.03
N ILE A 2 16.28 16.39 -2.33
CA ILE A 2 17.68 16.25 -1.87
C ILE A 2 18.56 17.42 -2.33
N ALA A 3 18.41 17.85 -3.60
CA ALA A 3 19.14 19.00 -4.15
C ALA A 3 18.84 20.35 -3.47
N VAL A 4 17.75 20.45 -2.70
CA VAL A 4 17.33 21.66 -1.98
C VAL A 4 17.72 21.56 -0.48
N GLY A 5 18.55 20.58 -0.11
CA GLY A 5 19.09 20.41 1.24
C GLY A 5 18.21 19.60 2.20
N ILE A 6 17.17 18.92 1.72
CA ILE A 6 16.36 18.03 2.56
C ILE A 6 17.14 16.71 2.80
N PRO A 7 17.25 16.22 4.05
CA PRO A 7 17.93 14.95 4.35
C PRO A 7 17.41 13.78 3.51
N LYS A 8 18.31 12.91 3.05
CA LYS A 8 17.97 11.79 2.17
C LYS A 8 16.87 10.89 2.73
N VAL A 9 16.95 10.57 4.03
CA VAL A 9 15.94 9.76 4.73
C VAL A 9 14.56 10.45 4.74
N THR A 10 14.53 11.77 4.96
CA THR A 10 13.29 12.56 4.92
C THR A 10 12.72 12.64 3.50
N ALA A 11 13.56 12.78 2.48
CA ALA A 11 13.12 12.80 1.10
C ALA A 11 12.48 11.46 0.68
N ALA A 12 13.12 10.34 1.02
CA ALA A 12 12.55 9.00 0.81
C ALA A 12 11.23 8.83 1.59
N GLY A 13 11.21 9.19 2.87
CA GLY A 13 10.02 9.10 3.70
C GLY A 13 8.86 9.97 3.20
N THR A 14 9.14 11.13 2.58
CA THR A 14 8.10 12.01 2.03
C THR A 14 7.39 11.37 0.84
N ILE A 15 8.12 10.69 -0.03
CA ILE A 15 7.54 9.93 -1.14
C ILE A 15 6.64 8.83 -0.58
N LEU A 16 7.12 8.07 0.41
CA LEU A 16 6.36 6.99 1.04
C LEU A 16 5.10 7.50 1.74
N MET A 17 5.15 8.65 2.40
CA MET A 17 3.98 9.28 3.01
C MET A 17 2.97 9.76 1.97
N GLY A 18 3.42 10.23 0.80
CA GLY A 18 2.55 10.53 -0.33
C GLY A 18 1.82 9.28 -0.83
N ILE A 19 2.54 8.17 -0.98
CA ILE A 19 1.95 6.86 -1.32
C ILE A 19 0.96 6.42 -0.22
N ALA A 20 1.31 6.58 1.05
CA ALA A 20 0.47 6.25 2.22
C ALA A 20 -0.89 6.96 2.21
N ALA A 21 -0.89 8.25 1.85
CA ALA A 21 -2.09 9.05 1.74
C ALA A 21 -2.98 8.62 0.57
N GLY A 22 -2.38 8.05 -0.49
CA GLY A 22 -3.09 7.51 -1.65
C GLY A 22 -3.59 6.07 -1.47
N MET A 23 -2.96 5.27 -0.61
CA MET A 23 -3.32 3.86 -0.37
C MET A 23 -4.81 3.61 -0.07
N PRO A 24 -5.52 4.46 0.71
CA PRO A 24 -6.97 4.35 0.88
C PRO A 24 -7.79 4.32 -0.40
N PHE A 25 -7.26 4.83 -1.52
CA PHE A 25 -7.92 4.89 -2.83
C PHE A 25 -7.43 3.81 -3.81
N GLU A 26 -6.59 2.88 -3.34
CA GLU A 26 -5.99 1.87 -4.19
C GLU A 26 -7.00 0.75 -4.54
N LEU A 27 -7.54 0.81 -5.76
CA LEU A 27 -8.55 -0.13 -6.25
C LEU A 27 -8.11 -1.61 -6.17
N PRO A 28 -6.87 -2.00 -6.52
CA PRO A 28 -6.40 -3.38 -6.33
C PRO A 28 -6.47 -3.86 -4.88
N ILE A 29 -6.16 -3.00 -3.91
CA ILE A 29 -6.21 -3.34 -2.48
C ILE A 29 -7.66 -3.53 -2.02
N TRP A 30 -8.60 -2.72 -2.53
CA TRP A 30 -10.02 -2.93 -2.25
C TRP A 30 -10.51 -4.27 -2.77
N GLN A 31 -10.10 -4.64 -3.98
CA GLN A 31 -10.44 -5.93 -4.57
C GLN A 31 -9.84 -7.08 -3.75
N PHE A 32 -8.58 -6.94 -3.32
CA PHE A 32 -7.92 -7.94 -2.47
C PHE A 32 -8.69 -8.18 -1.17
N PHE A 33 -9.00 -7.12 -0.39
CA PHE A 33 -9.73 -7.27 0.87
C PHE A 33 -11.16 -7.78 0.68
N SER A 34 -11.81 -7.37 -0.42
CA SER A 34 -13.14 -7.87 -0.78
C SER A 34 -13.13 -9.38 -1.00
N THR A 35 -12.17 -9.88 -1.78
CA THR A 35 -12.04 -11.32 -2.03
C THR A 35 -11.55 -12.10 -0.81
N ALA A 36 -10.57 -11.57 -0.07
CA ALA A 36 -9.96 -12.28 1.05
C ALA A 36 -10.89 -12.42 2.26
N LEU A 37 -11.73 -11.41 2.53
CA LEU A 37 -12.65 -11.38 3.67
C LEU A 37 -14.10 -11.65 3.26
N GLU A 38 -14.36 -11.93 1.98
CA GLU A 38 -15.70 -12.17 1.42
C GLU A 38 -16.69 -11.01 1.71
N LEU A 39 -16.17 -9.78 1.62
CA LEU A 39 -16.94 -8.55 1.86
C LEU A 39 -17.25 -7.82 0.54
N PRO A 40 -18.41 -7.16 0.42
CA PRO A 40 -18.68 -6.29 -0.73
C PRO A 40 -17.65 -5.16 -0.85
N VAL A 41 -17.19 -4.88 -2.08
CA VAL A 41 -16.27 -3.77 -2.38
C VAL A 41 -16.73 -2.42 -1.78
N PRO A 42 -18.03 -2.05 -1.81
CA PRO A 42 -18.48 -0.81 -1.18
C PRO A 42 -18.22 -0.74 0.33
N THR A 43 -18.29 -1.86 1.04
CA THR A 43 -17.98 -1.95 2.48
C THR A 43 -16.49 -1.73 2.72
N VAL A 44 -15.65 -2.38 1.92
CA VAL A 44 -14.19 -2.22 1.97
C VAL A 44 -13.78 -0.77 1.69
N ARG A 45 -14.30 -0.21 0.60
CA ARG A 45 -14.13 1.20 0.24
C ARG A 45 -14.56 2.12 1.38
N GLY A 46 -15.75 1.89 1.95
CA GLY A 46 -16.29 2.70 3.04
C GLY A 46 -15.38 2.74 4.26
N PHE A 47 -14.75 1.61 4.60
CA PHE A 47 -13.76 1.58 5.67
C PHE A 47 -12.45 2.27 5.29
N MET A 48 -11.88 1.95 4.13
CA MET A 48 -10.59 2.52 3.71
C MET A 48 -10.66 4.05 3.60
N LEU A 49 -11.76 4.61 3.10
CA LEU A 49 -11.95 6.05 3.05
C LEU A 49 -12.01 6.70 4.44
N LYS A 50 -12.44 6.00 5.49
CA LYS A 50 -12.37 6.50 6.88
C LYS A 50 -10.92 6.59 7.39
N LEU A 51 -9.98 5.82 6.83
CA LEU A 51 -8.55 5.91 7.17
C LEU A 51 -7.86 7.10 6.49
N PHE A 52 -8.43 7.64 5.40
CA PHE A 52 -7.81 8.72 4.63
C PHE A 52 -7.46 9.97 5.45
N PRO A 53 -8.35 10.52 6.31
CA PRO A 53 -8.01 11.68 7.13
C PRO A 53 -6.79 11.46 8.02
N PHE A 54 -6.65 10.27 8.61
CA PHE A 54 -5.50 9.91 9.44
C PHE A 54 -4.22 9.79 8.61
N ALA A 55 -4.30 9.11 7.46
CA ALA A 55 -3.16 8.96 6.54
C ALA A 55 -2.68 10.31 6.01
N LEU A 56 -3.61 11.17 5.59
CA LEU A 56 -3.31 12.52 5.12
C LEU A 56 -2.70 13.38 6.23
N ALA A 57 -3.30 13.38 7.42
CA ALA A 57 -2.78 14.13 8.56
C ALA A 57 -1.37 13.68 8.94
N ALA A 58 -1.11 12.37 8.98
CA ALA A 58 0.22 11.83 9.25
C ALA A 58 1.23 12.19 8.16
N ALA A 59 0.83 12.14 6.88
CA ALA A 59 1.70 12.52 5.77
C ALA A 59 2.07 14.01 5.81
N VAL A 60 1.08 14.89 6.03
CA VAL A 60 1.31 16.33 6.18
C VAL A 60 2.18 16.62 7.40
N LEU A 61 1.88 15.99 8.54
CA LEU A 61 2.65 16.14 9.77
C LEU A 61 4.10 15.69 9.57
N PHE A 62 4.32 14.55 8.93
CA PHE A 62 5.65 14.05 8.58
C PHE A 62 6.43 15.08 7.78
N VAL A 63 5.83 15.61 6.70
CA VAL A 63 6.48 16.64 5.88
C VAL A 63 6.80 17.85 6.72
N LEU A 64 5.82 18.44 7.43
CA LEU A 64 6.01 19.68 8.19
C LEU A 64 7.07 19.54 9.29
N VAL A 65 7.10 18.42 10.01
CA VAL A 65 8.05 18.18 11.10
C VAL A 65 9.44 17.83 10.56
N GLU A 66 9.52 16.89 9.62
CA GLU A 66 10.80 16.38 9.13
C GLU A 66 11.51 17.33 8.18
N THR A 67 10.80 18.19 7.45
CA THR A 67 11.45 19.25 6.65
C THR A 67 12.03 20.36 7.52
N ARG A 68 11.51 20.55 8.75
CA ARG A 68 12.05 21.53 9.71
C ARG A 68 13.28 20.99 10.45
N ARG A 69 13.46 19.67 10.50
CA ARG A 69 14.67 19.03 11.05
C ARG A 69 15.82 19.27 10.06
N ARG A 70 16.55 20.37 10.29
CA ARG A 70 17.74 20.73 9.50
C ARG A 70 18.77 19.61 9.62
N GLY A 71 19.04 18.92 8.50
CA GLY A 71 20.31 18.22 8.29
C GLY A 71 21.17 19.06 7.38
N VAL A 72 22.44 19.23 7.73
CA VAL A 72 23.41 19.93 6.88
C VAL A 72 23.80 18.97 5.75
N GLU A 73 22.96 18.84 4.73
CA GLU A 73 23.30 18.10 3.52
C GLU A 73 23.87 19.08 2.49
N HIS A 74 25.21 19.10 2.40
CA HIS A 74 25.90 19.74 1.31
C HIS A 74 25.74 18.88 0.06
N ALA A 75 24.66 19.11 -0.69
CA ALA A 75 24.62 18.72 -2.08
C ALA A 75 25.63 19.61 -2.81
N TRP A 76 26.90 19.20 -2.85
CA TRP A 76 27.82 19.75 -3.83
C TRP A 76 27.16 19.55 -5.18
N SER A 77 26.82 20.66 -5.83
CA SER A 77 26.42 20.63 -7.22
C SER A 77 27.62 20.04 -7.95
N LEU A 78 27.58 18.75 -8.25
CA LEU A 78 28.32 18.25 -9.39
C LEU A 78 27.85 19.15 -10.52
N LYS A 79 28.71 20.06 -10.98
CA LYS A 79 28.50 20.76 -12.25
C LYS A 79 28.13 19.64 -13.21
N SER A 80 26.87 19.63 -13.65
CA SER A 80 26.40 18.65 -14.62
C SER A 80 27.43 18.66 -15.72
N ALA A 81 28.16 17.56 -15.88
CA ALA A 81 29.26 17.46 -16.82
C ALA A 81 28.67 17.76 -18.19
N SER A 82 28.89 19.00 -18.68
CA SER A 82 28.44 19.55 -19.97
C SER A 82 27.51 18.61 -20.72
N ALA A 83 26.27 18.46 -20.24
CA ALA A 83 25.30 17.66 -20.96
C ALA A 83 25.07 18.37 -22.28
N LYS A 84 25.31 17.67 -23.41
CA LYS A 84 24.94 18.18 -24.74
C LYS A 84 23.55 18.81 -24.64
N PRO A 85 23.30 19.99 -25.23
CA PRO A 85 22.00 20.63 -25.14
C PRO A 85 20.94 19.66 -25.66
N VAL A 86 20.23 19.04 -24.72
CA VAL A 86 19.13 18.12 -25.01
C VAL A 86 18.07 18.95 -25.68
N SER A 87 17.60 18.52 -26.86
CA SER A 87 16.57 19.25 -27.59
C SER A 87 15.38 19.51 -26.67
N ARG A 88 14.75 20.69 -26.75
CA ARG A 88 13.52 20.98 -25.99
C ARG A 88 12.46 19.89 -26.17
N ARG A 89 12.44 19.24 -27.34
CA ARG A 89 11.56 18.11 -27.66
C ARG A 89 11.95 16.83 -26.91
N GLU A 90 13.24 16.52 -26.80
CA GLU A 90 13.73 15.41 -25.97
C GLU A 90 13.49 15.67 -24.48
N GLN A 91 13.54 16.92 -24.02
CA GLN A 91 13.24 17.29 -22.63
C GLN A 91 11.74 17.21 -22.29
N LEU A 92 10.86 17.56 -23.22
CA LEU A 92 9.41 17.58 -23.00
C LEU A 92 8.76 16.19 -23.18
N GLY A 93 9.48 15.23 -23.76
CA GLY A 93 8.97 13.91 -24.08
C GLY A 93 8.02 13.93 -25.29
N ASP A 94 7.95 12.80 -26.00
CA ASP A 94 7.10 12.65 -27.19
C ASP A 94 5.67 12.13 -26.85
N ALA A 95 5.31 12.05 -25.58
CA ALA A 95 4.01 11.53 -25.16
C ALA A 95 2.91 12.58 -25.39
N PRO A 96 1.80 12.23 -26.06
CA PRO A 96 0.70 13.16 -26.25
C PRO A 96 0.02 13.50 -24.91
N TRP A 97 -0.44 14.74 -24.77
CA TRP A 97 -1.03 15.23 -23.52
C TRP A 97 -2.22 14.38 -23.03
N TYR A 98 -3.02 13.83 -23.95
CA TYR A 98 -4.15 12.96 -23.59
C TYR A 98 -3.70 11.63 -22.98
N ALA A 99 -2.49 11.14 -23.27
CA ALA A 99 -1.96 9.94 -22.61
C ALA A 99 -1.76 10.14 -21.10
N LEU A 100 -1.64 11.38 -20.63
CA LEU A 100 -1.55 11.69 -19.19
C LEU A 100 -2.85 11.37 -18.44
N LEU A 101 -3.98 11.18 -19.15
CA LEU A 101 -5.25 10.76 -18.55
C LEU A 101 -5.31 9.26 -18.24
N THR A 102 -4.29 8.49 -18.63
CA THR A 102 -4.23 7.04 -18.38
C THR A 102 -4.56 6.63 -16.94
N PRO A 103 -4.05 7.28 -15.88
CA PRO A 103 -4.39 6.91 -14.51
C PRO A 103 -5.83 7.29 -14.11
N VAL A 104 -6.44 8.23 -14.82
CA VAL A 104 -7.79 8.74 -14.56
C VAL A 104 -8.86 7.83 -15.17
N VAL A 105 -8.60 7.28 -16.36
CA VAL A 105 -9.51 6.35 -17.06
C VAL A 105 -10.02 5.21 -16.17
N PRO A 106 -9.17 4.40 -15.50
CA PRO A 106 -9.66 3.31 -14.67
C PRO A 106 -10.44 3.81 -13.45
N LEU A 107 -10.11 4.99 -12.92
CA LEU A 107 -10.80 5.58 -11.78
C LEU A 107 -12.22 6.01 -12.16
N VAL A 108 -12.38 6.66 -13.31
CA VAL A 108 -13.68 7.10 -13.83
C VAL A 108 -14.57 5.90 -14.15
N LEU A 109 -14.01 4.84 -14.75
CA LEU A 109 -14.75 3.61 -15.03
C LEU A 109 -15.18 2.90 -13.75
N ALA A 110 -14.27 2.74 -12.78
CA ALA A 110 -14.56 2.01 -11.56
C ALA A 110 -15.43 2.77 -10.56
N LEU A 111 -15.23 4.08 -10.40
CA LEU A 111 -15.95 4.90 -9.43
C LEU A 111 -17.14 5.66 -10.02
N GLY A 112 -17.04 6.10 -11.27
CA GLY A 112 -18.07 6.90 -11.92
C GLY A 112 -19.12 6.04 -12.64
N PHE A 113 -18.68 5.00 -13.34
CA PHE A 113 -19.57 4.09 -14.08
C PHE A 113 -19.78 2.74 -13.38
N GLU A 114 -19.21 2.56 -12.18
CA GLU A 114 -19.32 1.33 -11.38
C GLU A 114 -18.92 0.05 -12.13
N VAL A 115 -18.06 0.18 -13.14
CA VAL A 115 -17.49 -0.98 -13.85
C VAL A 115 -16.56 -1.73 -12.90
N ALA A 116 -16.54 -3.06 -12.97
CA ALA A 116 -15.67 -3.86 -12.12
C ALA A 116 -14.19 -3.39 -12.21
N ILE A 117 -13.45 -3.52 -11.10
CA ILE A 117 -12.11 -2.95 -10.96
C ILE A 117 -11.13 -3.53 -11.99
N LEU A 118 -11.16 -4.86 -12.20
CA LEU A 118 -10.32 -5.56 -13.16
C LEU A 118 -10.49 -5.04 -14.61
N PRO A 119 -11.70 -5.03 -15.20
CA PRO A 119 -11.89 -4.48 -16.54
C PRO A 119 -11.58 -2.98 -16.62
N SER A 120 -11.83 -2.21 -15.56
CA SER A 120 -11.46 -0.79 -15.50
C SER A 120 -9.94 -0.59 -15.61
N MET A 121 -9.15 -1.39 -14.87
CA MET A 121 -7.68 -1.37 -14.96
C MET A 121 -7.19 -1.75 -16.36
N LEU A 122 -7.76 -2.81 -16.95
CA LEU A 122 -7.42 -3.24 -18.31
C LEU A 122 -7.74 -2.16 -19.34
N ALA A 123 -8.89 -1.47 -19.21
CA ALA A 123 -9.24 -0.35 -20.07
C ALA A 123 -8.24 0.80 -19.96
N GLY A 124 -7.72 1.09 -18.76
CA GLY A 124 -6.63 2.05 -18.55
C GLY A 124 -5.35 1.65 -19.30
N VAL A 125 -4.95 0.38 -19.21
CA VAL A 125 -3.78 -0.15 -19.95
C VAL A 125 -3.99 -0.07 -21.47
N VAL A 126 -5.17 -0.45 -21.95
CA VAL A 126 -5.53 -0.37 -23.38
C VAL A 126 -5.50 1.09 -23.85
N TYR A 127 -6.07 2.01 -23.08
CA TYR A 127 -6.02 3.44 -23.37
C TYR A 127 -4.57 3.95 -23.46
N ALA A 128 -3.70 3.55 -22.51
CA ALA A 128 -2.28 3.90 -22.53
C ALA A 128 -1.60 3.41 -23.81
N LEU A 129 -1.86 2.15 -24.22
CA LEU A 129 -1.26 1.56 -25.41
C LEU A 129 -1.73 2.27 -26.68
N LEU A 130 -3.03 2.51 -26.81
CA LEU A 130 -3.62 3.18 -27.97
C LEU A 130 -3.13 4.62 -28.11
N THR A 131 -2.91 5.32 -26.99
CA THR A 131 -2.50 6.73 -27.01
C THR A 131 -0.99 6.94 -27.16
N THR A 132 -0.17 5.99 -26.72
CA THR A 132 1.30 6.13 -26.71
C THR A 132 2.03 5.32 -27.78
N THR A 133 1.33 4.41 -28.48
CA THR A 133 1.94 3.47 -29.43
C THR A 133 1.46 3.70 -30.85
N ARG A 134 2.42 3.78 -31.79
CA ARG A 134 2.11 3.84 -33.22
C ARG A 134 1.47 2.50 -33.67
N PRO A 135 0.44 2.51 -34.52
CA PRO A 135 -0.26 1.29 -34.93
C PRO A 135 0.66 0.18 -35.47
N ARG A 136 1.72 0.56 -36.21
CA ARG A 136 2.71 -0.37 -36.77
C ARG A 136 3.53 -1.13 -35.71
N GLU A 137 3.68 -0.58 -34.52
CA GLU A 137 4.45 -1.18 -33.42
C GLU A 137 3.56 -1.79 -32.33
N MET A 138 2.23 -1.73 -32.50
CA MET A 138 1.26 -2.11 -31.48
C MET A 138 1.46 -3.54 -30.98
N ASN A 139 1.60 -4.52 -31.90
CA ASN A 139 1.80 -5.92 -31.54
C ASN A 139 3.08 -6.14 -30.73
N LYS A 140 4.19 -5.52 -31.16
CA LYS A 140 5.48 -5.62 -30.48
C LYS A 140 5.40 -4.99 -29.09
N ARG A 141 4.76 -3.83 -28.96
CA ARG A 141 4.63 -3.11 -27.70
C ARG A 141 3.69 -3.83 -26.74
N LEU A 142 2.57 -4.34 -27.22
CA LEU A 142 1.63 -5.14 -26.45
C LEU A 142 2.31 -6.38 -25.86
N LEU A 143 3.02 -7.17 -26.70
CA LEU A 143 3.76 -8.34 -26.23
C LEU A 143 4.81 -7.95 -25.17
N ARG A 144 5.58 -6.89 -25.41
CA ARG A 144 6.58 -6.41 -24.45
C ARG A 144 5.93 -5.96 -23.13
N THR A 145 4.78 -5.28 -23.20
CA THR A 145 4.01 -4.88 -22.00
C THR A 145 3.52 -6.11 -21.25
N LEU A 146 3.03 -7.14 -21.93
CA LEU A 146 2.63 -8.40 -21.28
C LEU A 146 3.80 -9.08 -20.57
N TYR A 147 4.94 -9.28 -21.25
CA TYR A 147 6.12 -9.88 -20.64
C TYR A 147 6.64 -9.06 -19.45
N GLY A 148 6.74 -7.74 -19.60
CA GLY A 148 7.17 -6.85 -18.53
C GLY A 148 6.19 -6.85 -17.34
N ALA A 149 4.88 -6.94 -17.61
CA ALA A 149 3.88 -7.05 -16.55
C ALA A 149 4.02 -8.38 -15.80
N PHE A 150 4.23 -9.50 -16.51
CA PHE A 150 4.47 -10.80 -15.87
C PHE A 150 5.75 -10.82 -15.03
N GLU A 151 6.84 -10.24 -15.52
CA GLU A 151 8.11 -10.18 -14.79
C GLU A 151 7.96 -9.44 -13.45
N VAL A 152 7.24 -8.31 -13.45
CA VAL A 152 6.98 -7.53 -12.23
C VAL A 152 5.93 -8.19 -11.33
N ALA A 153 4.91 -8.83 -11.91
CA ALA A 153 3.80 -9.43 -11.17
C ALA A 153 4.07 -10.84 -10.67
N ALA A 154 5.08 -11.54 -11.17
CA ALA A 154 5.34 -12.95 -10.84
C ALA A 154 5.45 -13.21 -9.34
N ALA A 155 6.28 -12.42 -8.63
CA ALA A 155 6.46 -12.58 -7.19
C ALA A 155 5.17 -12.25 -6.39
N PRO A 156 4.48 -11.12 -6.62
CA PRO A 156 3.16 -10.87 -6.04
C PRO A 156 2.13 -11.97 -6.35
N MET A 157 2.08 -12.50 -7.57
CA MET A 157 1.15 -13.56 -7.95
C MET A 157 1.35 -14.83 -7.12
N VAL A 158 2.60 -15.28 -6.98
CA VAL A 158 2.94 -16.44 -6.14
C VAL A 158 2.55 -16.19 -4.69
N LEU A 159 2.79 -14.98 -4.18
CA LEU A 159 2.40 -14.60 -2.83
C LEU A 159 0.88 -14.63 -2.62
N PHE A 160 0.10 -14.07 -3.54
CA PHE A 160 -1.37 -14.10 -3.45
C PHE A 160 -1.93 -15.52 -3.56
N ILE A 161 -1.33 -16.38 -4.39
CA ILE A 161 -1.67 -17.81 -4.43
C ILE A 161 -1.40 -18.47 -3.08
N ALA A 162 -0.23 -18.22 -2.47
CA ALA A 162 0.12 -18.77 -1.16
C ALA A 162 -0.83 -18.29 -0.05
N ILE A 163 -1.21 -17.01 -0.06
CA ILE A 163 -2.22 -16.45 0.85
C ILE A 163 -3.58 -17.14 0.64
N GLY A 164 -3.99 -17.37 -0.61
CA GLY A 164 -5.22 -18.11 -0.92
C GLY A 164 -5.21 -19.53 -0.37
N ILE A 165 -4.09 -20.26 -0.54
CA ILE A 165 -3.90 -21.61 0.03
C ILE A 165 -3.97 -21.55 1.56
N LEU A 166 -3.32 -20.57 2.19
CA LEU A 166 -3.35 -20.39 3.64
C LEU A 166 -4.77 -20.13 4.16
N LEU A 167 -5.51 -19.21 3.53
CA LEU A 167 -6.90 -18.90 3.89
C LEU A 167 -7.81 -20.12 3.73
N ALA A 168 -7.60 -20.92 2.68
CA ALA A 168 -8.34 -22.17 2.49
C ALA A 168 -7.99 -23.21 3.57
N ALA A 169 -6.70 -23.36 3.90
CA ALA A 169 -6.22 -24.30 4.91
C ALA A 169 -6.74 -23.96 6.31
N VAL A 170 -6.77 -22.68 6.67
CA VAL A 170 -7.28 -22.21 7.97
C VAL A 170 -8.77 -22.51 8.15
N LYS A 171 -9.56 -22.58 7.06
CA LYS A 171 -10.99 -22.91 7.09
C LYS A 171 -11.28 -24.41 7.25
N LEU A 172 -10.27 -25.28 7.21
CA LEU A 172 -10.47 -26.72 7.36
C LEU A 172 -10.81 -27.09 8.82
N PRO A 173 -11.67 -28.11 9.02
CA PRO A 173 -11.97 -28.64 10.36
C PRO A 173 -10.69 -29.14 11.04
N GLY A 174 -10.51 -28.79 12.32
CA GLY A 174 -9.30 -29.07 13.12
C GLY A 174 -8.24 -27.96 13.13
N ALA A 175 -8.12 -27.17 12.06
CA ALA A 175 -7.19 -26.03 12.02
C ALA A 175 -7.70 -24.85 12.88
N VAL A 176 -8.98 -24.50 12.73
CA VAL A 176 -9.62 -23.46 13.55
C VAL A 176 -9.60 -23.84 15.03
N GLU A 177 -9.94 -25.09 15.36
CA GLU A 177 -10.00 -25.58 16.75
C GLU A 177 -8.65 -25.49 17.46
N SER A 178 -7.56 -25.75 16.72
CA SER A 178 -6.20 -25.69 17.26
C SER A 178 -5.71 -24.24 17.44
N LEU A 179 -6.16 -23.33 16.58
CA LEU A 179 -5.72 -21.93 16.57
C LEU A 179 -6.59 -21.00 17.41
N GLU A 180 -7.88 -21.32 17.59
CA GLU A 180 -8.83 -20.54 18.38
C GLU A 180 -8.29 -20.21 19.78
N PRO A 181 -7.82 -21.16 20.62
CA PRO A 181 -7.40 -20.82 21.98
C PRO A 181 -6.22 -19.85 22.01
N LEU A 182 -5.30 -19.96 21.05
CA LEU A 182 -4.15 -19.06 20.92
C LEU A 182 -4.61 -17.65 20.51
N VAL A 183 -5.47 -17.56 19.50
CA VAL A 183 -5.95 -16.26 19.00
C VAL A 183 -6.86 -15.58 20.01
N LYS A 184 -7.73 -16.34 20.69
CA LYS A 184 -8.66 -15.85 21.70
C LYS A 184 -7.93 -15.33 22.96
N ALA A 185 -6.83 -15.96 23.36
CA ALA A 185 -6.01 -15.49 24.47
C ALA A 185 -5.38 -14.10 24.22
N VAL A 186 -5.12 -13.76 22.96
CA VAL A 186 -4.49 -12.50 22.56
C VAL A 186 -5.52 -11.46 22.10
N SER A 187 -6.75 -11.88 21.77
CA SER A 187 -7.79 -11.01 21.20
C SER A 187 -8.77 -10.51 22.25
N PRO A 188 -8.64 -9.24 22.71
CA PRO A 188 -9.49 -8.70 23.76
C PRO A 188 -10.91 -8.36 23.27
N GLN A 189 -11.93 -8.65 24.07
CA GLN A 189 -13.31 -8.29 23.71
C GLN A 189 -13.70 -6.85 24.06
N ASN A 190 -12.97 -6.21 24.99
CA ASN A 190 -13.23 -4.82 25.35
C ASN A 190 -12.69 -3.88 24.24
N PRO A 191 -13.50 -2.95 23.71
CA PRO A 191 -13.08 -2.03 22.63
C PRO A 191 -11.84 -1.18 22.97
N VAL A 192 -11.69 -0.75 24.22
CA VAL A 192 -10.51 0.03 24.66
C VAL A 192 -9.27 -0.86 24.68
N LEU A 193 -9.41 -2.07 25.21
CA LEU A 193 -8.31 -3.03 25.28
C LEU A 193 -7.89 -3.50 23.88
N PHE A 194 -8.85 -3.64 22.96
CA PHE A 194 -8.60 -3.89 21.54
C PHE A 194 -7.69 -2.83 20.94
N VAL A 195 -8.02 -1.55 21.11
CA VAL A 195 -7.19 -0.46 20.57
C VAL A 195 -5.79 -0.52 21.18
N LEU A 196 -5.67 -0.69 22.50
CA LEU A 196 -4.38 -0.72 23.19
C LEU A 196 -3.51 -1.89 22.74
N VAL A 197 -4.06 -3.11 22.73
CA VAL A 197 -3.32 -4.33 22.38
C VAL A 197 -2.88 -4.28 20.91
N PHE A 198 -3.79 -4.04 19.96
CA PHE A 198 -3.42 -4.04 18.55
C PHE A 198 -2.52 -2.86 18.16
N THR A 199 -2.61 -1.73 18.87
CA THR A 199 -1.62 -0.64 18.75
C THR A 199 -0.25 -1.08 19.25
N LEU A 200 -0.15 -1.74 20.40
CA LEU A 200 1.12 -2.22 20.93
C LEU A 200 1.77 -3.26 20.00
N LEU A 201 0.95 -4.10 19.35
CA LEU A 201 1.42 -5.15 18.45
C LEU A 201 1.78 -4.66 17.04
N VAL A 202 1.67 -3.36 16.73
CA VAL A 202 2.06 -2.78 15.42
C VAL A 202 3.44 -3.22 14.91
N PRO A 203 4.50 -3.27 15.74
CA PRO A 203 5.81 -3.73 15.27
C PRO A 203 5.81 -5.15 14.68
N LEU A 204 4.86 -6.02 15.09
CA LEU A 204 4.74 -7.39 14.59
C LEU A 204 4.19 -7.48 13.14
N CYS A 205 3.73 -6.37 12.54
CA CYS A 205 3.38 -6.37 11.12
C CYS A 205 4.57 -6.06 10.21
N LEU A 206 5.70 -5.57 10.75
CA LEU A 206 6.92 -5.29 9.99
C LEU A 206 7.64 -6.58 9.60
N TYR A 207 8.47 -6.54 8.56
CA TYR A 207 9.25 -7.67 8.06
C TYR A 207 8.41 -8.91 7.72
N ARG A 208 7.19 -8.72 7.18
CA ARG A 208 6.24 -9.84 6.96
C ARG A 208 5.94 -10.65 8.24
N GLY A 209 5.99 -10.01 9.40
CA GLY A 209 5.70 -10.63 10.69
C GLY A 209 4.27 -11.17 10.83
N PRO A 210 3.91 -11.75 11.98
CA PRO A 210 2.67 -12.50 12.14
C PRO A 210 1.39 -11.67 11.91
N LEU A 211 1.44 -10.35 12.09
CA LEU A 211 0.30 -9.46 11.84
C LEU A 211 0.32 -8.77 10.46
N ASN A 212 1.24 -9.18 9.59
CA ASN A 212 1.30 -8.64 8.23
C ASN A 212 0.20 -9.24 7.35
N VAL A 213 -0.57 -8.38 6.70
CA VAL A 213 -1.71 -8.77 5.84
C VAL A 213 -1.29 -9.62 4.64
N PHE A 214 -0.08 -9.42 4.12
CA PHE A 214 0.44 -10.16 2.98
C PHE A 214 1.37 -11.30 3.43
N GLY A 215 0.96 -12.00 4.49
CA GLY A 215 1.70 -13.09 5.12
C GLY A 215 0.80 -13.87 6.07
N LEU A 216 1.32 -14.27 7.23
CA LEU A 216 0.55 -15.02 8.23
C LEU A 216 -0.66 -14.24 8.78
N GLY A 217 -0.63 -12.90 8.75
CA GLY A 217 -1.72 -12.06 9.25
C GLY A 217 -3.03 -12.27 8.49
N ALA A 218 -2.99 -12.66 7.21
CA ALA A 218 -4.19 -13.09 6.49
C ALA A 218 -4.79 -14.37 7.10
N GLY A 219 -3.94 -15.34 7.48
CA GLY A 219 -4.39 -16.55 8.18
C GLY A 219 -5.01 -16.23 9.54
N ILE A 220 -4.38 -15.35 10.33
CA ILE A 220 -4.93 -14.91 11.63
C ILE A 220 -6.26 -14.19 11.44
N ALA A 221 -6.38 -13.31 10.44
CA ALA A 221 -7.63 -12.68 10.06
C ALA A 221 -8.71 -13.71 9.70
N GLY A 222 -8.35 -14.77 8.96
CA GLY A 222 -9.22 -15.90 8.67
C GLY A 222 -9.71 -16.61 9.94
N VAL A 223 -8.83 -16.90 10.91
CA VAL A 223 -9.21 -17.51 12.19
C VAL A 223 -10.13 -16.60 13.00
N LEU A 224 -9.84 -15.30 13.08
CA LEU A 224 -10.65 -14.33 13.84
C LEU A 224 -12.11 -14.30 13.36
N ILE A 225 -12.31 -14.44 12.04
CA ILE A 225 -13.65 -14.50 11.44
C ILE A 225 -14.26 -15.89 11.63
N ALA A 226 -13.52 -16.97 11.31
CA ALA A 226 -14.03 -18.34 11.35
C ALA A 226 -14.40 -18.80 12.78
N ALA A 227 -13.63 -18.38 13.79
CA ALA A 227 -13.90 -18.65 15.20
C ALA A 227 -14.95 -17.68 15.80
N GLY A 228 -15.48 -16.72 15.02
CA GLY A 228 -16.47 -15.76 15.49
C GLY A 228 -15.97 -14.80 16.58
N ILE A 229 -14.66 -14.57 16.66
CA ILE A 229 -14.06 -13.68 17.67
C ILE A 229 -14.40 -12.22 17.37
N TYR A 230 -14.33 -11.83 16.10
CA TYR A 230 -14.71 -10.49 15.62
C TYR A 230 -15.53 -10.58 14.33
N PRO A 231 -16.42 -9.60 14.07
CA PRO A 231 -17.10 -9.51 12.78
C PRO A 231 -16.08 -9.21 11.67
N ALA A 232 -16.35 -9.70 10.46
CA ALA A 232 -15.46 -9.54 9.30
C ALA A 232 -15.07 -8.08 9.02
N VAL A 233 -15.96 -7.12 9.31
CA VAL A 233 -15.68 -5.68 9.14
C VAL A 233 -14.70 -5.14 10.20
N ALA A 234 -14.70 -5.68 11.41
CA ALA A 234 -13.70 -5.32 12.41
C ALA A 234 -12.32 -5.89 12.04
N VAL A 235 -12.29 -7.10 11.50
CA VAL A 235 -11.05 -7.72 10.98
C VAL A 235 -10.52 -6.98 9.75
N LEU A 236 -11.41 -6.50 8.87
CA LEU A 236 -11.04 -5.57 7.81
C LEU A 236 -10.39 -4.32 8.39
N GLY A 237 -10.95 -3.75 9.46
CA GLY A 237 -10.40 -2.57 10.12
C GLY A 237 -9.00 -2.80 10.67
N LEU A 238 -8.77 -3.95 11.31
CA LEU A 238 -7.44 -4.39 11.72
C LEU A 238 -6.47 -4.50 10.55
N ALA A 239 -6.85 -5.26 9.52
CA ALA A 239 -5.97 -5.59 8.41
C ALA A 239 -5.64 -4.33 7.58
N THR A 240 -6.62 -3.47 7.29
CA THR A 240 -6.38 -2.22 6.55
C THR A 240 -5.52 -1.22 7.35
N SER A 241 -5.65 -1.18 8.68
CA SER A 241 -4.80 -0.37 9.55
C SER A 241 -3.34 -0.86 9.54
N TYR A 242 -3.11 -2.18 9.60
CA TYR A 242 -1.77 -2.76 9.45
C TYR A 242 -1.22 -2.60 8.02
N ASN A 243 -2.07 -2.65 7.01
CA ASN A 243 -1.68 -2.40 5.62
C ASN A 243 -1.07 -1.00 5.44
N GLN A 244 -1.59 0.02 6.13
CA GLN A 244 -1.02 1.37 6.10
C GLN A 244 0.41 1.41 6.67
N VAL A 245 0.69 0.65 7.74
CA VAL A 245 2.03 0.56 8.33
C VAL A 245 2.97 -0.20 7.39
N PHE A 246 2.52 -1.36 6.90
CA PHE A 246 3.26 -2.17 5.95
C PHE A 246 3.67 -1.38 4.70
N GLY A 247 2.73 -0.63 4.12
CA GLY A 247 2.95 0.14 2.90
C GLY A 247 4.02 1.20 3.02
N VAL A 248 4.42 1.63 4.21
CA VAL A 248 5.29 2.80 4.38
C VAL A 248 6.56 2.46 5.16
N SER A 249 6.41 1.69 6.23
CA SER A 249 7.49 1.46 7.19
C SER A 249 8.05 0.05 7.12
N ASP A 250 7.44 -0.90 6.40
CA ASP A 250 8.07 -2.22 6.25
C ASP A 250 9.27 -2.13 5.30
N PRO A 251 10.50 -2.44 5.76
CA PRO A 251 11.69 -2.44 4.90
C PRO A 251 11.69 -3.57 3.86
N THR A 252 10.75 -4.52 3.96
CA THR A 252 10.54 -5.55 2.93
C THR A 252 9.53 -5.14 1.85
N SER A 253 8.91 -3.96 2.00
CA SER A 253 7.98 -3.43 1.00
C SER A 253 8.73 -2.83 -0.18
N THR A 254 8.28 -3.17 -1.39
CA THR A 254 8.88 -2.75 -2.65
C THR A 254 9.03 -1.23 -2.74
N GLN A 255 8.01 -0.47 -2.38
CA GLN A 255 8.07 1.00 -2.42
C GLN A 255 9.07 1.58 -1.42
N THR A 256 9.19 0.99 -0.23
CA THR A 256 10.18 1.38 0.78
C THR A 256 11.60 1.14 0.27
N VAL A 257 11.84 -0.04 -0.32
CA VAL A 257 13.15 -0.41 -0.89
C VAL A 257 13.51 0.52 -2.04
N TRP A 258 12.60 0.78 -2.98
CA TRP A 258 12.86 1.67 -4.11
C TRP A 258 13.12 3.10 -3.67
N SER A 259 12.32 3.63 -2.73
CA SER A 259 12.50 4.98 -2.22
C SER A 259 13.83 5.15 -1.47
N ALA A 260 14.21 4.14 -0.68
CA ALA A 260 15.49 4.12 0.04
C ALA A 260 16.69 4.00 -0.91
N GLN A 261 16.62 3.09 -1.88
CA GLN A 261 17.66 2.92 -2.92
C GLN A 261 17.85 4.19 -3.73
N TYR A 262 16.76 4.84 -4.16
CA TYR A 262 16.82 6.09 -4.91
C TYR A 262 17.46 7.22 -4.09
N ALA A 263 17.15 7.30 -2.80
CA ALA A 263 17.75 8.28 -1.90
C ALA A 263 19.17 7.91 -1.43
N GLY A 264 19.66 6.70 -1.71
CA GLY A 264 20.98 6.21 -1.28
C GLY A 264 21.08 5.99 0.23
N VAL A 265 20.00 5.52 0.87
CA VAL A 265 19.91 5.21 2.31
C VAL A 265 19.40 3.80 2.53
N THR A 266 19.53 3.27 3.75
CA THR A 266 19.02 1.93 4.04
C THR A 266 17.50 1.96 4.28
N PRO A 267 16.75 0.92 3.87
CA PRO A 267 15.31 0.83 4.17
C PRO A 267 14.99 0.95 5.67
N GLN A 268 15.87 0.44 6.53
CA GLN A 268 15.72 0.51 7.99
C GLN A 268 15.79 1.94 8.53
N GLN A 269 16.63 2.80 7.94
CA GLN A 269 16.69 4.22 8.31
C GLN A 269 15.37 4.92 7.97
N VAL A 270 14.78 4.59 6.83
CA VAL A 270 13.48 5.14 6.41
C VAL A 270 12.36 4.61 7.29
N MET A 271 12.33 3.31 7.58
CA MET A 271 11.39 2.68 8.52
C MET A 271 11.37 3.40 9.86
N LEU A 272 12.52 3.54 10.52
CA LEU A 272 12.60 4.17 11.84
C LEU A 272 12.12 5.63 11.82
N ARG A 273 12.24 6.30 10.67
CA ARG A 273 11.77 7.67 10.48
C ARG A 273 10.26 7.77 10.27
N THR A 274 9.69 6.85 9.50
CA THR A 274 8.26 6.88 9.13
C THR A 274 7.37 6.17 10.15
N LEU A 275 7.90 5.19 10.88
CA LEU A 275 7.15 4.32 11.77
C LEU A 275 6.31 5.06 12.81
N PRO A 276 6.82 6.08 13.55
CA PRO A 276 6.01 6.78 14.55
C PRO A 276 4.74 7.41 13.98
N TYR A 277 4.78 7.88 12.74
CA TYR A 277 3.66 8.55 12.09
C TYR A 277 2.62 7.54 11.61
N VAL A 278 3.03 6.46 10.94
CA VAL A 278 2.09 5.42 10.51
C VAL A 278 1.57 4.58 11.67
N TRP A 279 2.30 4.52 12.78
CA TRP A 279 1.79 3.93 14.02
C TRP A 279 0.59 4.74 14.54
N ALA A 280 0.65 6.07 14.48
CA ALA A 280 -0.50 6.91 14.81
C ALA A 280 -1.68 6.71 13.83
N VAL A 281 -1.40 6.44 12.54
CA VAL A 281 -2.44 6.08 11.57
C VAL A 281 -3.10 4.75 11.94
N ALA A 282 -2.31 3.74 12.31
CA ALA A 282 -2.84 2.45 12.76
C ALA A 282 -3.69 2.60 14.02
N LEU A 283 -3.23 3.39 15.01
CA LEU A 283 -3.99 3.74 16.20
C LEU A 283 -5.35 4.38 15.82
N GLY A 284 -5.34 5.37 14.93
CA GLY A 284 -6.57 6.00 14.43
C GLY A 284 -7.52 5.00 13.77
N GLY A 285 -6.98 4.08 12.96
CA GLY A 285 -7.74 3.00 12.34
C GLY A 285 -8.33 2.01 13.34
N PHE A 286 -7.59 1.65 14.40
CA PHE A 286 -8.12 0.82 15.49
C PHE A 286 -9.20 1.54 16.28
N CYS A 287 -9.05 2.84 16.56
CA CYS A 287 -10.10 3.64 17.18
C CYS A 287 -11.38 3.67 16.33
N VAL A 288 -11.26 3.86 15.02
CA VAL A 288 -12.42 3.82 14.11
C VAL A 288 -13.06 2.44 14.14
N THR A 289 -12.25 1.38 14.07
CA THR A 289 -12.72 -0.01 14.11
C THR A 289 -13.50 -0.29 15.39
N ALA A 290 -12.91 0.04 16.54
CA ALA A 290 -13.52 -0.16 17.84
C ALA A 290 -14.81 0.66 17.98
N ALA A 291 -14.81 1.93 17.62
CA ALA A 291 -15.99 2.80 17.78
C ALA A 291 -17.17 2.44 16.86
N THR A 292 -16.94 1.70 15.78
CA THR A 292 -17.98 1.42 14.78
C THR A 292 -18.40 -0.05 14.69
N TYR A 293 -17.58 -0.99 15.18
CA TYR A 293 -17.80 -2.42 14.94
C TYR A 293 -17.53 -3.32 16.16
N LEU A 294 -17.13 -2.79 17.32
CA LEU A 294 -16.91 -3.54 18.58
C LEU A 294 -17.67 -2.88 19.74
#